data_AF-A0A7S1Q1U6-F1
#
_entry.id   AF-A0A7S1Q1U6-F1
#
_cell.length_a   1.000
_cell.length_b   1.000
_cell.length_c   1.000
_cell.angle_alpha   90.00
_cell.angle_beta   90.00
_cell.angle_gamma   90.00
#
_symmetry.space_group_name_H-M   'P 1'
#
loop_
_entity.id
_entity.type
_entity.pdbx_description
1 polymer ?
#
loop_
_entity_poly.entity_id
_entity_poly.type
_entity_poly.pdbx_seq_one_letter_code
_entity_poly.pdbx_strand_id
1 'polypeptide(L)'
;GEAELACPAVRARAAVLPGTLAKLRALHRLHAEGAKGPSFEQAALVMMLRYQSLGGGGFQLALPPSAFQVLERRFGVCAECFASPLNCWFGHFCSAFPDCDAPFGSLGSFLSFRPKRGAFEANPPFSPAILAAARAHMQALLDEATGPLSFVVAVANWDHEEVRALSASPYARARAVVPAEEQCWQDGASSRRASVELLLLVLQNA
;
A
#
# COMPACT_ATOMS: atom_id res chain seq x y z
N GLY A 1 -13.85 -5.19 21.63
CA GLY A 1 -14.84 -4.11 21.58
C GLY A 1 -14.41 -3.13 20.51
N GLU A 2 -15.36 -2.57 19.77
CA GLU A 2 -15.11 -1.53 18.77
C GLU A 2 -14.92 -0.17 19.47
N ALA A 3 -14.10 0.71 18.87
CA ALA A 3 -14.01 2.11 19.23
C ALA A 3 -14.96 2.93 18.35
N GLU A 4 -15.37 4.11 18.81
CA GLU A 4 -16.23 5.02 18.06
C GLU A 4 -15.43 6.23 17.56
N LEU A 5 -15.49 6.49 16.25
CA LEU A 5 -15.08 7.75 15.67
C LEU A 5 -16.32 8.65 15.56
N ALA A 6 -16.39 9.70 16.39
CA ALA A 6 -17.45 10.69 16.34
C ALA A 6 -16.92 12.00 15.73
N CYS A 7 -17.62 12.54 14.74
CA CYS A 7 -17.33 13.85 14.16
C CYS A 7 -18.53 14.79 14.36
N PRO A 8 -18.54 15.60 15.45
CA PRO A 8 -19.66 16.48 15.77
C PRO A 8 -19.98 17.50 14.68
N ALA A 9 -18.95 17.99 13.98
CA ALA A 9 -19.08 19.00 12.92
C ALA A 9 -20.01 18.57 11.78
N VAL A 10 -20.06 17.27 11.48
CA VAL A 10 -20.95 16.70 10.45
C VAL A 10 -21.99 15.72 11.01
N ARG A 11 -22.12 15.66 12.35
CA ARG A 11 -23.08 14.83 13.08
C ARG A 11 -23.06 13.34 12.67
N ALA A 12 -21.87 12.80 12.41
CA ALA A 12 -21.69 11.43 11.99
C ALA A 12 -20.81 10.63 12.96
N ARG A 13 -21.02 9.32 12.97
CA ARG A 13 -20.29 8.36 13.79
C ARG A 13 -19.96 7.12 12.97
N ALA A 14 -18.80 6.53 13.21
CA ALA A 14 -18.40 5.27 12.60
C ALA A 14 -17.77 4.35 13.65
N ALA A 15 -18.12 3.07 13.60
CA ALA A 15 -17.42 2.04 14.36
C ALA A 15 -16.05 1.77 13.71
N VAL A 16 -15.01 1.70 14.52
CA VAL A 16 -13.63 1.49 14.08
C VAL A 16 -12.94 0.53 15.04
N LEU A 17 -12.09 -0.35 14.52
CA LEU A 17 -11.24 -1.16 15.40
C LEU A 17 -10.30 -0.25 16.21
N PRO A 18 -10.12 -0.47 17.53
CA PRO A 18 -9.28 0.39 18.36
C PRO A 18 -7.84 0.56 17.83
N GLY A 19 -7.25 -0.52 17.31
CA GLY A 19 -5.92 -0.49 16.70
C GLY A 19 -5.85 0.40 15.45
N THR A 20 -6.85 0.30 14.56
CA THR A 20 -6.97 1.17 13.39
C THR A 20 -7.13 2.63 13.80
N LEU A 21 -7.97 2.92 14.80
CA LEU A 21 -8.15 4.30 15.29
C LEU A 21 -6.86 4.88 15.86
N ALA A 22 -6.12 4.10 16.65
CA ALA A 22 -4.83 4.52 17.21
C ALA A 22 -3.79 4.79 16.10
N LYS A 23 -3.70 3.90 15.10
CA LYS A 23 -2.84 4.08 13.93
C LYS A 23 -3.18 5.36 13.17
N LEU A 24 -4.46 5.59 12.85
CA LEU A 24 -4.89 6.78 12.12
C LEU A 24 -4.58 8.07 12.89
N ARG A 25 -4.75 8.07 14.22
CA ARG A 25 -4.34 9.22 15.05
C ARG A 25 -2.84 9.47 15.00
N ALA A 26 -2.02 8.41 15.03
CA ALA A 26 -0.57 8.53 14.93
C ALA A 26 -0.15 9.09 13.56
N LEU A 27 -0.70 8.57 12.47
CA LEU A 27 -0.45 9.07 11.11
C LEU A 27 -0.87 10.54 10.96
N HIS A 28 -2.05 10.91 11.46
CA HIS A 28 -2.52 12.29 11.38
C HIS A 28 -1.65 13.26 12.18
N ARG A 29 -1.18 12.87 13.37
CA ARG A 29 -0.22 13.69 14.12
C ARG A 29 1.09 13.86 13.36
N LEU A 30 1.60 12.77 12.78
CA LEU A 30 2.85 12.79 12.02
C LEU A 30 2.79 13.73 10.80
N HIS A 31 1.65 13.80 10.10
CA HIS A 31 1.58 14.47 8.78
C HIS A 31 0.74 15.74 8.73
N ALA A 32 -0.17 15.96 9.68
CA ALA A 32 -1.11 17.09 9.65
C ALA A 32 -1.03 17.98 10.90
N GLU A 33 -0.16 17.68 11.87
CA GLU A 33 0.04 18.54 13.04
C GLU A 33 0.63 19.90 12.63
N GLY A 34 -0.01 20.99 13.06
CA GLY A 34 0.40 22.36 12.73
C GLY A 34 0.04 22.84 11.32
N ALA A 35 -0.50 21.98 10.45
CA ALA A 35 -0.98 22.37 9.13
C ALA A 35 -2.38 23.02 9.18
N LYS A 36 -2.68 23.94 8.27
CA LYS A 36 -4.06 24.38 8.02
C LYS A 36 -4.79 23.25 7.30
N GLY A 37 -5.51 22.41 8.05
CA GLY A 37 -6.21 21.24 7.52
C GLY A 37 -7.45 20.87 8.34
N PRO A 38 -8.20 19.84 7.90
CA PRO A 38 -9.32 19.31 8.66
C PRO A 38 -8.87 18.78 10.03
N SER A 39 -9.78 18.72 11.00
CA SER A 39 -9.48 18.00 12.25
C SER A 39 -9.29 16.51 11.96
N PHE A 40 -8.64 15.80 12.89
CA PHE A 40 -8.48 14.34 12.79
C PHE A 40 -9.83 13.65 12.56
N GLU A 41 -10.87 14.03 13.31
CA GLU A 41 -12.20 13.42 13.23
C GLU A 41 -12.84 13.63 11.86
N GLN A 42 -12.68 14.81 11.26
CA GLN A 42 -13.17 15.11 9.92
C GLN A 42 -12.40 14.32 8.86
N ALA A 43 -11.07 14.36 8.91
CA ALA A 43 -10.21 13.66 7.96
C ALA A 43 -10.45 12.15 7.98
N ALA A 44 -10.51 11.56 9.18
CA ALA A 44 -10.69 10.12 9.35
C ALA A 44 -12.06 9.67 8.86
N LEU A 45 -13.12 10.45 9.15
CA LEU A 45 -14.46 10.11 8.70
C LEU A 45 -14.59 10.17 7.18
N VAL A 46 -14.08 11.22 6.53
CA VAL A 46 -14.13 11.38 5.07
C VAL A 46 -13.36 10.25 4.38
N MET A 47 -12.14 9.95 4.85
CA MET A 47 -11.34 8.85 4.33
C MET A 47 -12.05 7.50 4.49
N MET A 48 -12.59 7.21 5.67
CA MET A 48 -13.31 5.96 5.92
C MET A 48 -14.55 5.82 5.03
N LEU A 49 -15.35 6.88 4.88
CA LEU A 49 -16.52 6.87 3.99
C LEU A 49 -16.11 6.64 2.54
N ARG A 50 -15.01 7.26 2.06
CA ARG A 50 -14.48 7.04 0.71
C ARG A 50 -14.13 5.57 0.47
N TYR A 51 -13.40 4.94 1.39
CA TYR A 51 -13.01 3.52 1.26
C TYR A 51 -14.21 2.57 1.44
N GLN A 52 -15.18 2.91 2.30
CA GLN A 52 -16.43 2.16 2.39
C GLN A 52 -17.23 2.22 1.07
N SER A 53 -17.32 3.39 0.43
CA SER A 53 -17.97 3.54 -0.88
C SER A 53 -17.27 2.78 -2.01
N LEU A 54 -15.95 2.56 -1.90
CA LEU A 54 -15.20 1.71 -2.83
C LEU A 54 -15.54 0.21 -2.68
N GLY A 55 -16.14 -0.19 -1.56
CA GLY A 55 -16.42 -1.59 -1.22
C GLY A 55 -15.49 -2.18 -0.16
N GLY A 56 -14.65 -1.35 0.50
CA GLY A 56 -13.78 -1.77 1.59
C GLY A 56 -12.42 -2.29 1.11
N GLY A 57 -12.03 -3.47 1.60
CA GLY A 57 -10.73 -4.11 1.32
C GLY A 57 -10.81 -5.26 0.31
N GLY A 58 -9.72 -6.04 0.20
CA GLY A 58 -9.69 -7.27 -0.62
C GLY A 58 -9.23 -7.06 -2.07
N PHE A 59 -8.73 -5.88 -2.42
CA PHE A 59 -8.27 -5.57 -3.77
C PHE A 59 -6.82 -6.01 -4.05
N GLN A 60 -6.05 -6.39 -3.03
CA GLN A 60 -4.62 -6.76 -3.12
C GLN A 60 -4.24 -7.80 -2.06
N LEU A 61 -3.11 -8.51 -2.23
CA LEU A 61 -2.60 -9.50 -1.27
C LEU A 61 -1.86 -8.80 -0.13
N ALA A 62 -2.34 -8.85 1.11
CA ALA A 62 -1.56 -8.25 2.19
C ALA A 62 -0.36 -9.13 2.57
N LEU A 63 0.79 -8.49 2.80
CA LEU A 63 1.98 -9.14 3.36
C LEU A 63 1.87 -9.21 4.89
N PRO A 64 2.38 -10.28 5.54
CA PRO A 64 2.39 -10.34 6.99
C PRO A 64 3.39 -9.35 7.60
N PRO A 65 3.21 -8.91 8.86
CA PRO A 65 4.14 -8.01 9.53
C PRO A 65 5.61 -8.46 9.50
N SER A 66 5.86 -9.77 9.59
CA SER A 66 7.21 -10.35 9.51
C SER A 66 7.88 -10.09 8.15
N ALA A 67 7.11 -10.10 7.05
CA ALA A 67 7.61 -9.76 5.73
C ALA A 67 7.99 -8.28 5.65
N PHE A 68 7.09 -7.38 6.08
CA PHE A 68 7.39 -5.94 6.11
C PHE A 68 8.62 -5.61 6.96
N GLN A 69 8.79 -6.26 8.12
CA GLN A 69 10.00 -6.09 8.93
C GLN A 69 11.30 -6.53 8.22
N VAL A 70 11.22 -7.50 7.31
CA VAL A 70 12.36 -7.90 6.48
C VAL A 70 12.58 -6.89 5.37
N LEU A 71 11.51 -6.44 4.69
CA LEU A 71 11.58 -5.41 3.65
C LEU A 71 12.23 -4.13 4.19
N GLU A 72 11.81 -3.66 5.36
CA GLU A 72 12.37 -2.50 6.02
C GLU A 72 13.86 -2.72 6.40
N ARG A 73 14.16 -3.77 7.17
CA ARG A 73 15.49 -3.94 7.77
C ARG A 73 16.56 -4.47 6.82
N ARG A 74 16.18 -5.21 5.77
CA ARG A 74 17.12 -5.89 4.86
C ARG A 74 17.15 -5.30 3.46
N PHE A 75 16.02 -4.79 2.97
CA PHE A 75 15.92 -4.19 1.65
C PHE A 75 15.87 -2.66 1.69
N GLY A 76 15.75 -2.06 2.89
CA GLY A 76 15.67 -0.61 3.05
C GLY A 76 14.39 -0.01 2.49
N VAL A 77 13.33 -0.83 2.35
CA VAL A 77 12.04 -0.35 1.85
C VAL A 77 11.51 0.72 2.81
N CYS A 78 11.11 1.87 2.25
CA CYS A 78 10.71 3.03 3.03
C CYS A 78 9.26 3.50 2.79
N ALA A 79 8.60 2.98 1.76
CA ALA A 79 7.21 3.29 1.46
C ALA A 79 6.55 2.20 0.60
N GLU A 80 5.22 2.13 0.69
CA GLU A 80 4.37 1.29 -0.17
C GLU A 80 3.90 2.08 -1.39
N CYS A 81 3.95 1.48 -2.59
CA CYS A 81 3.43 2.05 -3.82
C CYS A 81 1.90 1.92 -3.92
N PHE A 82 1.28 0.97 -3.22
CA PHE A 82 -0.16 0.75 -3.29
C PHE A 82 -0.70 0.44 -1.89
N ALA A 83 -1.13 1.49 -1.18
CA ALA A 83 -1.72 1.33 0.14
C ALA A 83 -2.83 2.36 0.39
N SER A 84 -3.26 2.40 1.64
CA SER A 84 -4.25 3.32 2.21
C SER A 84 -3.84 3.64 3.65
N PRO A 85 -4.39 4.72 4.24
CA PRO A 85 -4.22 4.98 5.67
C PRO A 85 -4.65 3.79 6.55
N LEU A 86 -5.58 2.98 6.06
CA LEU A 86 -6.13 1.82 6.78
C LEU A 86 -5.13 0.66 6.82
N ASN A 87 -4.46 0.34 5.70
CA ASN A 87 -3.65 -0.88 5.57
C ASN A 87 -2.13 -0.65 5.50
N CYS A 88 -1.64 0.60 5.38
CA CYS A 88 -0.20 0.85 5.26
C CYS A 88 0.63 0.29 6.43
N TRP A 89 1.82 -0.20 6.13
CA TRP A 89 2.85 -0.51 7.12
C TRP A 89 3.69 0.74 7.44
N PHE A 90 4.11 1.46 6.41
CA PHE A 90 5.02 2.59 6.57
C PHE A 90 4.27 3.90 6.85
N GLY A 91 5.01 4.88 7.39
CA GLY A 91 4.49 6.24 7.59
C GLY A 91 4.25 6.99 6.28
N HIS A 92 4.87 6.56 5.18
CA HIS A 92 4.68 7.11 3.84
C HIS A 92 4.23 6.01 2.87
N PHE A 93 3.29 6.36 2.00
CA PHE A 93 2.75 5.42 1.02
C PHE A 93 2.09 6.19 -0.13
N CYS A 94 1.97 5.58 -1.30
CA CYS A 94 1.09 6.05 -2.36
C CYS A 94 -0.31 5.44 -2.18
N SER A 95 -1.35 6.19 -2.56
CA SER A 95 -2.75 5.77 -2.41
C SER A 95 -3.64 6.24 -3.54
N ALA A 96 -4.85 5.67 -3.61
CA ALA A 96 -5.83 5.96 -4.64
C ALA A 96 -6.50 7.35 -4.48
N PHE A 97 -6.60 7.87 -3.25
CA PHE A 97 -7.39 9.06 -2.93
C PHE A 97 -6.55 10.13 -2.22
N PRO A 98 -5.62 10.80 -2.91
CA PRO A 98 -4.78 11.84 -2.31
C PRO A 98 -5.59 12.93 -1.58
N ASP A 99 -6.79 13.24 -2.07
CA ASP A 99 -7.66 14.27 -1.50
C ASP A 99 -8.06 13.99 -0.04
N CYS A 100 -8.24 12.72 0.33
CA CYS A 100 -8.58 12.33 1.71
C CYS A 100 -7.46 11.61 2.46
N ASP A 101 -6.43 11.12 1.76
CA ASP A 101 -5.38 10.32 2.37
C ASP A 101 -4.13 11.14 2.72
N ALA A 102 -3.94 12.33 2.12
CA ALA A 102 -2.81 13.21 2.39
C ALA A 102 -2.61 13.54 3.88
N PRO A 103 -3.67 13.82 4.68
CA PRO A 103 -3.52 14.06 6.12
C PRO A 103 -2.92 12.87 6.89
N PHE A 104 -2.86 11.68 6.29
CA PHE A 104 -2.36 10.45 6.90
C PHE A 104 -1.04 9.96 6.28
N GLY A 105 -0.40 10.75 5.42
CA GLY A 105 0.93 10.43 4.86
C GLY A 105 0.93 9.92 3.42
N SER A 106 -0.19 10.05 2.70
CA SER A 106 -0.22 9.73 1.27
C SER A 106 0.69 10.64 0.45
N LEU A 107 1.48 10.03 -0.43
CA LEU A 107 2.31 10.66 -1.46
C LEU A 107 1.54 10.84 -2.79
N GLY A 108 0.25 10.52 -2.79
CA GLY A 108 -0.63 10.50 -3.96
C GLY A 108 -0.57 9.20 -4.76
N SER A 109 -1.06 9.23 -6.00
CA SER A 109 -1.09 8.04 -6.86
C SER A 109 0.32 7.61 -7.25
N PHE A 110 0.61 6.32 -7.15
CA PHE A 110 1.89 5.77 -7.59
C PHE A 110 2.19 6.09 -9.05
N LEU A 111 1.17 6.08 -9.91
CA LEU A 111 1.31 6.38 -11.34
C LEU A 111 1.75 7.84 -11.60
N SER A 112 1.65 8.72 -10.60
CA SER A 112 2.12 10.11 -10.62
C SER A 112 3.36 10.33 -9.75
N PHE A 113 3.69 9.40 -8.85
CA PHE A 113 4.89 9.44 -8.02
C PHE A 113 6.14 9.19 -8.86
N ARG A 114 7.18 10.02 -8.69
CA ARG A 114 8.40 10.00 -9.51
C ARG A 114 9.68 9.97 -8.65
N PRO A 115 9.92 8.92 -7.86
CA PRO A 115 11.14 8.79 -7.07
C PRO A 115 12.34 8.60 -8.01
N LYS A 116 13.47 9.26 -7.72
CA LYS A 116 14.74 9.08 -8.45
C LYS A 116 15.72 8.14 -7.74
N ARG A 117 15.39 7.73 -6.51
CA ARG A 117 16.11 6.77 -5.66
C ARG A 117 15.21 6.25 -4.55
N GLY A 118 15.62 5.17 -3.90
CA GLY A 118 14.93 4.56 -2.75
C GLY A 118 14.56 3.10 -3.00
N ALA A 119 13.97 2.47 -1.98
CA ALA A 119 13.41 1.13 -2.11
C ALA A 119 11.94 1.16 -1.69
N PHE A 120 11.10 0.51 -2.48
CA PHE A 120 9.65 0.57 -2.33
C PHE A 120 9.03 -0.83 -2.39
N GLU A 121 7.98 -1.06 -1.61
CA GLU A 121 7.12 -2.22 -1.80
C GLU A 121 6.05 -1.87 -2.83
N ALA A 122 5.74 -2.76 -3.76
CA ALA A 122 4.69 -2.56 -4.73
C ALA A 122 3.76 -3.76 -4.82
N ASN A 123 2.51 -3.56 -4.41
CA ASN A 123 1.45 -4.56 -4.45
C ASN A 123 0.21 -3.99 -5.13
N PRO A 124 0.24 -3.86 -6.47
CA PRO A 124 -0.87 -3.29 -7.22
C PRO A 124 -2.15 -4.13 -7.03
N PRO A 125 -3.33 -3.50 -7.05
CA PRO A 125 -4.60 -4.20 -7.03
C PRO A 125 -4.74 -5.24 -8.13
N PHE A 126 -5.64 -6.22 -7.94
CA PHE A 126 -5.93 -7.32 -8.87
C PHE A 126 -6.59 -6.91 -10.21
N SER A 127 -6.42 -5.66 -10.64
CA SER A 127 -6.89 -5.17 -11.93
C SER A 127 -5.75 -5.29 -12.96
N PRO A 128 -5.95 -6.06 -14.05
CA PRO A 128 -4.97 -6.16 -15.14
C PRO A 128 -4.50 -4.80 -15.66
N ALA A 129 -5.42 -3.84 -15.81
CA ALA A 129 -5.09 -2.50 -16.29
C ALA A 129 -4.17 -1.74 -15.31
N ILE A 130 -4.40 -1.89 -14.00
CA ILE A 130 -3.55 -1.27 -12.98
C ILE A 130 -2.21 -1.97 -12.89
N LEU A 131 -2.17 -3.30 -12.98
CA LEU A 131 -0.92 -4.07 -13.02
C LEU A 131 -0.06 -3.67 -14.23
N ALA A 132 -0.67 -3.57 -15.42
CA ALA A 132 0.01 -3.12 -16.64
C ALA A 132 0.59 -1.70 -16.50
N ALA A 133 -0.22 -0.76 -15.99
CA ALA A 133 0.21 0.61 -15.74
C ALA A 133 1.34 0.69 -14.69
N ALA A 134 1.23 -0.07 -13.60
CA ALA A 134 2.24 -0.14 -12.56
C ALA A 134 3.56 -0.70 -13.08
N ARG A 135 3.51 -1.77 -13.88
CA ARG A 135 4.69 -2.37 -14.53
C ARG A 135 5.39 -1.37 -15.45
N ALA A 136 4.64 -0.75 -16.36
CA ALA A 136 5.18 0.24 -17.29
C ALA A 136 5.80 1.43 -16.54
N HIS A 137 5.13 1.88 -15.47
CA HIS A 137 5.61 2.97 -14.63
C HIS A 137 6.89 2.63 -13.87
N MET A 138 6.96 1.46 -13.21
CA MET A 138 8.18 0.98 -12.54
C MET A 138 9.34 0.88 -13.53
N GLN A 139 9.11 0.38 -14.74
CA GLN A 139 10.13 0.30 -15.78
C GLN A 139 10.67 1.70 -16.14
N ALA A 140 9.79 2.65 -16.45
CA ALA A 140 10.20 4.02 -16.75
C ALA A 140 10.97 4.67 -15.59
N LEU A 141 10.55 4.44 -14.35
CA LEU A 141 11.27 4.95 -13.18
C LEU A 141 12.68 4.37 -13.07
N LEU A 142 12.84 3.07 -13.33
CA LEU A 142 14.14 2.38 -13.29
C LEU A 142 15.05 2.84 -14.44
N ASP A 143 14.49 3.06 -15.63
CA ASP A 143 15.21 3.62 -16.80
C ASP A 143 15.73 5.04 -16.51
N GLU A 144 14.93 5.88 -15.84
CA GLU A 144 15.24 7.29 -15.58
C GLU A 144 15.91 7.58 -14.22
N ALA A 145 16.14 6.56 -13.40
CA ALA A 145 16.65 6.74 -12.05
C ALA A 145 18.10 7.27 -12.07
N THR A 146 18.36 8.33 -11.31
CA THR A 146 19.70 8.93 -11.16
C THR A 146 20.41 8.46 -9.88
N GLY A 147 19.79 7.57 -9.11
CA GLY A 147 20.37 6.89 -7.97
C GLY A 147 19.84 5.46 -7.82
N PRO A 148 20.27 4.74 -6.78
CA PRO A 148 19.80 3.38 -6.54
C PRO A 148 18.29 3.36 -6.32
N LEU A 149 17.58 2.60 -7.16
CA LEU A 149 16.13 2.46 -7.12
C LEU A 149 15.75 0.98 -7.16
N SER A 150 14.92 0.57 -6.21
CA SER A 150 14.40 -0.80 -6.13
C SER A 150 12.91 -0.84 -5.85
N PHE A 151 12.24 -1.84 -6.43
CA PHE A 151 10.87 -2.22 -6.13
C PHE A 151 10.85 -3.70 -5.72
N VAL A 152 10.36 -3.97 -4.51
CA VAL A 152 9.96 -5.33 -4.11
C VAL A 152 8.48 -5.49 -4.44
N VAL A 153 8.21 -6.21 -5.52
CA VAL A 153 6.87 -6.36 -6.09
C VAL A 153 6.23 -7.64 -5.56
N ALA A 154 5.03 -7.52 -5.02
CA ALA A 154 4.23 -8.60 -4.46
C ALA A 154 2.90 -8.68 -5.21
N VAL A 155 2.71 -9.72 -6.03
CA VAL A 155 1.47 -9.87 -6.84
C VAL A 155 0.98 -11.31 -6.83
N ALA A 156 -0.31 -11.50 -7.08
CA ALA A 156 -0.85 -12.85 -7.31
C ALA A 156 -0.17 -13.52 -8.52
N ASN A 157 0.30 -14.74 -8.32
CA ASN A 157 0.94 -15.55 -9.36
C ASN A 157 -0.11 -16.33 -10.16
N TRP A 158 -0.96 -15.62 -10.90
CA TRP A 158 -1.94 -16.23 -11.80
C TRP A 158 -1.41 -16.32 -13.24
N ASP A 159 -2.04 -17.13 -14.09
CA ASP A 159 -1.70 -17.18 -15.52
C ASP A 159 -2.27 -15.95 -16.25
N HIS A 160 -1.43 -14.93 -16.44
CA HIS A 160 -1.77 -13.71 -17.16
C HIS A 160 -0.54 -13.09 -17.82
N GLU A 161 -0.74 -12.39 -18.93
CA GLU A 161 0.35 -11.78 -19.70
C GLU A 161 1.15 -10.76 -18.88
N GLU A 162 0.49 -9.89 -18.11
CA GLU A 162 1.18 -8.89 -17.29
C GLU A 162 2.05 -9.48 -16.17
N VAL A 163 1.65 -10.61 -15.58
CA VAL A 163 2.47 -11.32 -14.56
C VAL A 163 3.73 -11.91 -15.22
N ARG A 164 3.58 -12.47 -16.42
CA ARG A 164 4.70 -12.97 -17.23
C ARG A 164 5.63 -11.84 -17.67
N ALA A 165 5.07 -10.72 -18.13
CA ALA A 165 5.85 -9.54 -18.55
C ALA A 165 6.62 -8.91 -17.38
N LEU A 166 6.00 -8.82 -16.20
CA LEU A 166 6.66 -8.35 -14.99
C LEU A 166 7.83 -9.26 -14.59
N SER A 167 7.63 -10.58 -14.66
CA SER A 167 8.66 -11.58 -14.37
C SER A 167 9.83 -11.55 -15.35
N ALA A 168 9.57 -11.16 -16.61
CA ALA A 168 10.57 -11.05 -17.67
C ALA A 168 11.27 -9.68 -17.72
N SER A 169 11.03 -8.81 -16.73
CA SER A 169 11.65 -7.49 -16.67
C SER A 169 13.18 -7.57 -16.70
N PRO A 170 13.88 -6.74 -17.50
CA PRO A 170 15.35 -6.67 -17.49
C PRO A 170 15.93 -6.19 -16.15
N TYR A 171 15.07 -5.61 -15.30
CA TYR A 171 15.41 -5.17 -13.95
C TYR A 171 15.23 -6.25 -12.89
N ALA A 172 14.69 -7.42 -13.22
CA ALA A 172 14.56 -8.50 -12.26
C ALA A 172 15.93 -8.95 -11.74
N ARG A 173 16.09 -9.00 -10.42
CA ARG A 173 17.31 -9.46 -9.72
C ARG A 173 17.07 -10.68 -8.84
N ALA A 174 15.84 -10.85 -8.36
CA ALA A 174 15.44 -12.03 -7.60
C ALA A 174 13.96 -12.32 -7.82
N ARG A 175 13.60 -13.60 -7.68
CA ARG A 175 12.23 -14.11 -7.75
C ARG A 175 12.01 -15.17 -6.68
N ALA A 176 10.86 -15.11 -6.03
CA ALA A 176 10.35 -16.20 -5.20
C ALA A 176 8.85 -16.39 -5.47
N VAL A 177 8.38 -17.63 -5.37
CA VAL A 177 6.95 -17.96 -5.38
C VAL A 177 6.64 -18.54 -4.01
N VAL A 178 5.66 -17.94 -3.32
CA VAL A 178 5.20 -18.39 -2.01
C VAL A 178 3.89 -19.16 -2.20
N PRO A 179 3.82 -20.43 -1.75
CA PRO A 179 2.59 -21.22 -1.83
C PRO A 179 1.39 -20.53 -1.17
N ALA A 180 0.18 -20.79 -1.67
CA ALA A 180 -1.04 -20.15 -1.15
C ALA A 180 -1.31 -20.51 0.32
N GLU A 181 -0.99 -21.74 0.71
CA GLU A 181 -1.16 -22.29 2.05
C GLU A 181 -0.22 -21.69 3.10
N GLU A 182 0.92 -21.13 2.66
CA GLU A 182 1.88 -20.45 3.52
C GLU A 182 1.55 -18.96 3.70
N GLN A 183 0.59 -18.45 2.94
CA GLN A 183 0.16 -17.07 2.99
C GLN A 183 -1.03 -16.87 3.92
N CYS A 184 -0.82 -16.07 4.96
CA CYS A 184 -1.88 -15.53 5.76
C CYS A 184 -1.65 -14.05 6.05
N TRP A 185 -2.74 -13.30 6.13
CA TRP A 185 -2.71 -11.91 6.56
C TRP A 185 -3.86 -11.61 7.51
N GLN A 186 -3.76 -10.45 8.16
CA GLN A 186 -4.81 -9.95 9.04
C GLN A 186 -5.68 -8.95 8.29
N ASP A 187 -6.99 -9.17 8.35
CA ASP A 187 -8.04 -8.27 7.88
C ASP A 187 -8.89 -7.87 9.09
N GLY A 188 -8.52 -6.75 9.71
CA GLY A 188 -9.04 -6.38 11.02
C GLY A 188 -8.71 -7.43 12.09
N ALA A 189 -9.74 -8.01 12.71
CA ALA A 189 -9.58 -9.06 13.71
C ALA A 189 -9.56 -10.48 13.12
N SER A 190 -9.77 -10.63 11.80
CA SER A 190 -9.86 -11.93 11.13
C SER A 190 -8.56 -12.28 10.42
N SER A 191 -8.15 -13.55 10.46
CA SER A 191 -7.11 -14.07 9.57
C SER A 191 -7.74 -14.47 8.24
N ARG A 192 -7.08 -14.08 7.15
CA ARG A 192 -7.42 -14.49 5.78
C ARG A 192 -6.29 -15.35 5.23
N ARG A 193 -6.64 -16.31 4.36
CA ARG A 193 -5.69 -17.11 3.58
C ARG A 193 -5.77 -16.72 2.12
N ALA A 194 -4.64 -16.80 1.43
CA ALA A 194 -4.61 -16.61 -0.01
C ALA A 194 -5.28 -17.79 -0.71
N SER A 195 -5.94 -17.52 -1.84
CA SER A 195 -6.42 -18.55 -2.76
C SER A 195 -5.48 -18.76 -3.95
N VAL A 196 -4.37 -18.02 -3.99
CA VAL A 196 -3.40 -17.97 -5.08
C VAL A 196 -1.99 -17.88 -4.50
N GLU A 197 -1.01 -18.41 -5.24
CA GLU A 197 0.40 -18.21 -4.93
C GLU A 197 0.77 -16.73 -5.02
N LEU A 198 1.76 -16.30 -4.24
CA LEU A 198 2.32 -14.96 -4.29
C LEU A 198 3.63 -15.00 -5.05
N LEU A 199 3.72 -14.18 -6.09
CA LEU A 199 4.96 -13.90 -6.78
C LEU A 199 5.62 -12.70 -6.12
N LEU A 200 6.82 -12.92 -5.59
CA LEU A 200 7.73 -11.88 -5.13
C LEU A 200 8.82 -11.66 -6.18
N LEU A 201 9.00 -10.41 -6.61
CA LEU A 201 10.04 -9.99 -7.52
C LEU A 201 10.81 -8.81 -6.95
N VAL A 202 12.14 -8.85 -7.07
CA VAL A 202 12.98 -7.67 -6.81
C VAL A 202 13.36 -7.07 -8.15
N LEU A 203 12.84 -5.89 -8.45
CA LEU A 203 13.23 -5.07 -9.60
C LEU A 203 14.22 -4.01 -9.12
N GLN A 204 15.38 -3.90 -9.76
CA GLN A 204 16.40 -2.94 -9.33
C GLN A 204 17.28 -2.50 -10.50
N ASN A 205 17.59 -1.20 -10.55
CA ASN A 205 18.58 -0.68 -11.50
C ASN A 205 20.01 -1.11 -11.11
N ALA A 206 20.97 -0.88 -12.03
CA ALA A 206 22.36 -1.25 -11.81
C ALA A 206 23.02 -0.41 -10.72
#